data_AF-A0A537IC73-F1
#
_entry.id   AF-A0A537IC73-F1
#
_cell.length_a   1.000
_cell.length_b   1.000
_cell.length_c   1.000
_cell.angle_alpha   90.00
_cell.angle_beta   90.00
_cell.angle_gamma   90.00
#
_symmetry.space_group_name_H-M   'P 1'
#
loop_
_entity.id
_entity.type
_entity.pdbx_description
1 polymer ?
#
loop_
_entity_poly.entity_id
_entity_poly.type
_entity_poly.pdbx_seq_one_letter_code
_entity_poly.pdbx_strand_id
1 'polypeptide(L)'
;MPVRWKLFRIICVLQMIIASVYAIMALINVAIYGFWALLIVLVFVLIFLLAVLGINILNDNYPNTPVTGRQKTRFNRLFLLNFLFLFVLFCILFIEIRAAKLIIGISHKPVLELSYELFINLIGIIVTLVFQFIILYGLYSLRNELYLNFMKKQFEFEKDQA
;
A
#
# COMPACT_ATOMS: atom_id res chain seq x y z
N MET A 1 17.43 -14.64 2.22
CA MET A 1 16.40 -13.67 2.66
C MET A 1 15.31 -14.41 3.46
N PRO A 2 15.01 -13.97 4.70
CA PRO A 2 13.96 -14.51 5.57
C PRO A 2 12.60 -14.59 4.88
N VAL A 3 11.77 -15.54 5.31
CA VAL A 3 10.43 -15.77 4.76
C VAL A 3 9.55 -14.51 4.84
N ARG A 4 9.65 -13.74 5.93
CA ARG A 4 8.91 -12.48 6.14
C ARG A 4 9.14 -11.46 5.01
N TRP A 5 10.39 -11.33 4.56
CA TRP A 5 10.77 -10.39 3.52
C TRP A 5 10.38 -10.86 2.12
N LYS A 6 10.35 -12.18 1.89
CA LYS A 6 9.77 -12.76 0.67
C LYS A 6 8.27 -12.47 0.59
N LEU A 7 7.55 -12.66 1.70
CA LEU A 7 6.11 -12.36 1.78
C LEU A 7 5.83 -10.87 1.54
N PHE A 8 6.58 -9.97 2.16
CA PHE A 8 6.45 -8.53 1.91
C PHE A 8 6.61 -8.17 0.43
N ARG A 9 7.63 -8.75 -0.23
CA ARG A 9 7.85 -8.54 -1.67
C ARG A 9 6.68 -9.05 -2.51
N ILE A 10 6.17 -10.24 -2.21
CA ILE A 10 5.00 -10.81 -2.89
C ILE A 10 3.78 -9.88 -2.74
N ILE A 11 3.53 -9.38 -1.52
CA ILE A 11 2.40 -8.48 -1.25
C ILE A 11 2.56 -7.17 -2.01
N CYS A 12 3.75 -6.59 -2.08
CA CYS A 12 4.00 -5.40 -2.89
C CYS A 12 3.73 -5.66 -4.39
N VAL A 13 4.10 -6.85 -4.91
CA VAL A 13 3.81 -7.24 -6.30
C VAL A 13 2.32 -7.39 -6.54
N LEU A 14 1.59 -8.05 -5.64
CA LEU A 14 0.14 -8.16 -5.73
C LEU A 14 -0.54 -6.78 -5.66
N GLN A 15 -0.08 -5.90 -4.77
CA GLN A 15 -0.57 -4.53 -4.67
C GLN A 15 -0.35 -3.73 -5.97
N MET A 16 0.81 -3.89 -6.61
CA MET A 16 1.07 -3.27 -7.92
C MET A 16 0.08 -3.75 -8.99
N ILE A 17 -0.21 -5.06 -9.03
CA ILE A 17 -1.16 -5.63 -9.99
C ILE A 17 -2.56 -5.04 -9.76
N ILE A 18 -3.05 -5.10 -8.51
CA ILE A 18 -4.37 -4.58 -8.15
C ILE A 18 -4.47 -3.08 -8.48
N ALA A 19 -3.50 -2.28 -8.03
CA ALA A 19 -3.49 -0.84 -8.29
C ALA A 19 -3.46 -0.51 -9.80
N SER A 20 -2.75 -1.30 -10.61
CA SER A 20 -2.73 -1.13 -12.07
C SER A 20 -4.09 -1.42 -12.69
N VAL A 21 -4.76 -2.49 -12.28
CA VAL A 21 -6.11 -2.84 -12.74
C VAL A 21 -7.08 -1.72 -12.42
N TYR A 22 -7.08 -1.21 -11.19
CA TYR A 22 -7.93 -0.10 -10.77
C TYR A 22 -7.63 1.20 -11.51
N ALA A 23 -6.35 1.52 -11.75
CA ALA A 23 -5.96 2.69 -12.53
C ALA A 23 -6.46 2.59 -13.98
N ILE A 24 -6.35 1.42 -14.62
CA ILE A 24 -6.84 1.20 -15.99
C ILE A 24 -8.38 1.29 -16.03
N MET A 25 -9.08 0.65 -15.10
CA MET A 25 -10.54 0.74 -15.01
C MET A 25 -11.01 2.19 -14.82
N ALA A 26 -10.35 2.94 -13.94
CA ALA A 26 -10.65 4.36 -13.75
C ALA A 26 -10.33 5.18 -15.01
N LEU A 27 -9.25 4.86 -15.73
CA LEU A 27 -8.85 5.53 -16.96
C LEU A 27 -9.89 5.36 -18.08
N ILE A 28 -10.41 4.14 -18.26
CA ILE A 28 -11.50 3.85 -19.23
C ILE A 28 -12.74 4.69 -18.90
N ASN A 29 -12.99 4.90 -17.61
CA ASN A 29 -14.13 5.64 -17.09
C ASN A 29 -13.93 7.17 -17.10
N VAL A 30 -12.78 7.70 -17.53
CA VAL A 30 -12.53 9.15 -17.58
C VAL A 30 -13.51 9.89 -18.49
N ALA A 31 -13.92 9.28 -19.60
CA ALA A 31 -14.89 9.89 -20.52
C ALA A 31 -16.28 10.10 -19.87
N ILE A 32 -16.65 9.27 -18.89
CA ILE A 32 -17.96 9.28 -18.23
C ILE A 32 -17.93 10.13 -16.97
N TYR A 33 -16.91 9.95 -16.12
CA TYR A 33 -16.85 10.56 -14.78
C TYR A 33 -15.89 11.76 -14.70
N GLY A 34 -15.21 12.10 -15.80
CA GLY A 34 -14.37 13.30 -15.95
C GLY A 34 -13.28 13.42 -14.88
N PHE A 35 -13.26 14.56 -14.19
CA PHE A 35 -12.24 14.90 -13.20
C PHE A 35 -12.16 13.90 -12.04
N TRP A 36 -13.28 13.33 -11.59
CA TRP A 36 -13.29 12.36 -10.50
C TRP A 36 -12.55 11.07 -10.86
N ALA A 37 -12.74 10.57 -12.08
CA ALA A 37 -11.99 9.41 -12.56
C ALA A 37 -10.49 9.71 -12.66
N LEU A 38 -10.08 10.91 -13.08
CA LEU A 38 -8.66 11.30 -13.09
C LEU A 38 -8.04 11.30 -11.69
N LEU A 39 -8.77 11.76 -10.67
CA LEU A 39 -8.30 11.69 -9.29
C LEU A 39 -8.12 10.25 -8.81
N ILE A 40 -9.05 9.36 -9.17
CA ILE A 40 -8.96 7.93 -8.84
C ILE A 40 -7.75 7.30 -9.53
N VAL A 41 -7.52 7.59 -10.82
CA VAL A 41 -6.32 7.14 -11.54
C VAL A 41 -5.05 7.60 -10.82
N LEU A 42 -4.98 8.88 -10.45
CA LEU A 42 -3.83 9.43 -9.74
C LEU A 42 -3.57 8.70 -8.42
N VAL A 43 -4.61 8.46 -7.62
CA VAL A 43 -4.49 7.74 -6.34
C VAL A 43 -3.92 6.34 -6.55
N PHE A 44 -4.46 5.57 -7.49
CA PHE A 44 -3.99 4.20 -7.72
C PHE A 44 -2.58 4.14 -8.35
N VAL A 45 -2.22 5.10 -9.20
CA VAL A 45 -0.84 5.24 -9.69
C VAL A 45 0.12 5.55 -8.54
N LEU A 46 -0.26 6.41 -7.61
CA LEU A 46 0.56 6.71 -6.44
C LEU A 46 0.71 5.50 -5.50
N ILE A 47 -0.34 4.71 -5.31
CA ILE A 47 -0.29 3.44 -4.56
C ILE A 47 0.66 2.44 -5.25
N PHE A 48 0.59 2.34 -6.58
CA PHE A 48 1.52 1.53 -7.37
C PHE A 48 2.98 1.95 -7.14
N LEU A 49 3.26 3.26 -7.26
CA LEU A 49 4.62 3.79 -7.07
C LEU A 49 5.11 3.56 -5.63
N LEU A 50 4.24 3.63 -4.64
CA LEU A 50 4.58 3.32 -3.26
C LEU A 50 5.04 1.87 -3.11
N ALA A 51 4.33 0.92 -3.72
CA ALA A 51 4.71 -0.49 -3.68
C ALA A 51 6.06 -0.76 -4.37
N VAL A 52 6.33 -0.11 -5.51
CA VAL A 52 7.63 -0.14 -6.19
C VAL A 52 8.73 0.37 -5.25
N LEU A 53 8.52 1.53 -4.63
CA LEU A 53 9.50 2.10 -3.71
C LEU A 53 9.70 1.24 -2.47
N GLY A 54 8.66 0.56 -1.97
CA GLY A 54 8.75 -0.41 -0.88
C GLY A 54 9.68 -1.58 -1.23
N ILE A 55 9.57 -2.13 -2.44
CA ILE A 55 10.46 -3.18 -2.94
C ILE A 55 11.89 -2.67 -3.09
N ASN A 56 12.08 -1.47 -3.65
CA ASN A 56 13.41 -0.89 -3.82
C ASN A 56 14.10 -0.68 -2.47
N ILE A 57 13.39 -0.17 -1.47
CA ILE A 57 13.92 -0.05 -0.11
C ILE A 57 14.32 -1.41 0.45
N LEU A 58 13.51 -2.45 0.24
CA LEU A 58 13.86 -3.79 0.70
C LEU A 58 15.16 -4.30 0.03
N ASN A 59 15.31 -4.09 -1.27
CA ASN A 59 16.49 -4.53 -2.02
C ASN A 59 17.75 -3.73 -1.65
N ASP A 60 17.61 -2.42 -1.43
CA ASP A 60 18.73 -1.52 -1.15
C ASP A 60 19.27 -1.66 0.29
N ASN A 61 18.41 -2.02 1.25
CA ASN A 61 18.76 -2.03 2.68
C ASN A 61 18.96 -3.44 3.26
N TYR A 62 18.62 -4.50 2.53
CA TYR A 62 18.85 -5.88 2.96
C TYR A 62 20.17 -6.45 2.39
N PRO A 63 21.02 -7.17 3.18
CA PRO A 63 20.87 -7.46 4.60
C PRO A 63 21.67 -6.56 5.54
N ASN A 64 22.52 -5.62 5.09
CA ASN A 64 23.57 -5.10 5.99
C ASN A 64 24.12 -3.69 5.67
N THR A 65 23.52 -2.93 4.75
CA THR A 65 23.98 -1.59 4.42
C THR A 65 23.53 -0.60 5.50
N PRO A 66 24.44 0.14 6.14
CA PRO A 66 24.05 1.16 7.11
C PRO A 66 23.21 2.23 6.41
N VAL A 67 22.08 2.58 7.03
CA VAL A 67 21.12 3.52 6.45
C VAL A 67 21.73 4.92 6.44
N THR A 68 21.98 5.45 5.25
CA THR A 68 22.43 6.85 5.08
C THR A 68 21.32 7.83 5.49
N GLY A 69 21.69 9.05 5.91
CA GLY A 69 20.71 10.08 6.30
C GLY A 69 19.66 10.40 5.21
N ARG A 70 20.06 10.29 3.94
CA ARG A 70 19.15 10.43 2.78
C ARG A 70 18.14 9.27 2.70
N GLN A 71 18.56 8.03 2.96
CA GLN A 71 17.67 6.86 3.00
C GLN A 71 16.66 6.98 4.14
N LYS A 72 17.06 7.47 5.33
CA LYS A 72 16.15 7.71 6.47
C LYS A 72 15.02 8.69 6.12
N THR A 73 15.33 9.75 5.38
CA THR A 73 14.33 10.75 4.95
C THR A 73 13.35 10.14 3.94
N ARG A 74 13.85 9.37 2.95
CA ARG A 74 12.99 8.66 1.99
C ARG A 74 12.07 7.67 2.69
N PHE A 75 12.60 6.95 3.68
CA PHE A 75 11.86 6.00 4.49
C PHE A 75 10.69 6.66 5.23
N ASN A 76 10.95 7.77 5.94
CA ASN A 76 9.91 8.50 6.66
C ASN A 76 8.84 9.08 5.72
N ARG A 77 9.24 9.60 4.55
CA ARG A 77 8.29 10.08 3.53
C ARG A 77 7.40 8.95 3.03
N LEU A 78 7.96 7.78 2.81
CA LEU A 78 7.23 6.61 2.32
C LEU A 78 6.24 6.08 3.38
N PHE A 79 6.66 6.06 4.65
CA PHE A 79 5.76 5.75 5.77
C PHE A 79 4.59 6.74 5.85
N LEU A 80 4.87 8.04 5.74
CA LEU A 80 3.83 9.08 5.77
C LEU A 80 2.88 8.98 4.57
N LEU A 81 3.40 8.77 3.36
CA LEU A 81 2.59 8.58 2.17
C LEU A 81 1.71 7.33 2.28
N ASN A 82 2.25 6.23 2.81
CA ASN A 82 1.47 5.02 3.05
C ASN A 82 0.29 5.31 3.98
N PHE A 83 0.55 5.99 5.11
CA PHE A 83 -0.49 6.39 6.06
C PHE A 83 -1.55 7.32 5.42
N LEU A 84 -1.14 8.26 4.58
CA LEU A 84 -2.07 9.11 3.84
C LEU A 84 -2.95 8.30 2.88
N PHE A 85 -2.39 7.31 2.17
CA PHE A 85 -3.19 6.46 1.29
C PHE A 85 -4.15 5.55 2.04
N LEU A 86 -3.82 5.10 3.26
CA LEU A 86 -4.79 4.42 4.11
C LEU A 86 -6.01 5.30 4.36
N PHE A 87 -5.80 6.57 4.73
CA PHE A 87 -6.90 7.52 4.93
C PHE A 87 -7.76 7.68 3.67
N VAL A 88 -7.13 7.88 2.51
CA VAL A 88 -7.83 8.01 1.22
C VAL A 88 -8.63 6.74 0.89
N LEU A 89 -8.04 5.56 1.06
CA LEU A 89 -8.70 4.28 0.81
C LEU A 89 -9.89 4.04 1.74
N PHE A 90 -9.81 4.46 3.01
CA PHE A 90 -10.96 4.45 3.92
C PHE A 90 -12.08 5.36 3.44
N CYS A 91 -11.76 6.58 2.97
CA CYS A 91 -12.76 7.47 2.39
C CYS A 91 -13.46 6.81 1.19
N ILE A 92 -12.71 6.19 0.29
CA ILE A 92 -13.27 5.46 -0.87
C ILE A 92 -14.16 4.31 -0.38
N LEU A 93 -13.70 3.52 0.59
CA LEU A 93 -14.49 2.42 1.17
C LEU A 93 -15.82 2.91 1.75
N PHE A 94 -15.83 4.03 2.48
CA PHE A 94 -17.07 4.59 3.04
C PHE A 94 -18.02 5.10 1.95
N ILE A 95 -17.49 5.71 0.89
CA ILE A 95 -18.28 6.14 -0.26
C ILE A 95 -18.95 4.94 -0.93
N GLU A 96 -18.20 3.87 -1.19
CA GLU A 96 -18.71 2.64 -1.81
C GLU A 96 -19.76 1.95 -0.94
N ILE A 97 -19.53 1.83 0.37
CA ILE A 97 -20.53 1.27 1.30
C ILE A 97 -21.81 2.11 1.30
N ARG A 98 -21.69 3.44 1.27
CA ARG A 98 -22.84 4.34 1.23
C ARG A 98 -23.60 4.20 -0.10
N ALA A 99 -22.89 4.13 -1.22
CA ALA A 99 -23.47 3.92 -2.54
C ALA A 99 -24.22 2.58 -2.61
N ALA A 100 -23.61 1.51 -2.13
CA ALA A 100 -24.24 0.19 -2.06
C ALA A 100 -25.52 0.22 -1.22
N LYS A 101 -25.50 0.84 -0.03
CA LYS A 101 -26.70 1.00 0.82
C LYS A 101 -27.81 1.78 0.13
N LEU A 102 -27.46 2.83 -0.61
CA LEU A 102 -28.43 3.65 -1.34
C LEU A 102 -29.10 2.84 -2.47
N ILE A 103 -28.32 2.07 -3.23
CA ILE A 103 -28.83 1.21 -4.30
C ILE A 103 -29.76 0.13 -3.74
N ILE A 104 -29.40 -0.50 -2.62
CA ILE A 104 -30.26 -1.47 -1.92
C ILE A 104 -31.58 -0.81 -1.50
N GLY A 105 -31.51 0.39 -0.91
CA GLY A 105 -32.68 1.12 -0.43
C GLY A 105 -33.66 1.51 -1.53
N ILE A 106 -33.15 1.87 -2.73
CA ILE A 106 -33.99 2.24 -3.88
C ILE A 106 -34.52 1.01 -4.62
N SER A 107 -33.69 -0.04 -4.74
CA SER A 107 -34.04 -1.15 -5.61
C SER A 107 -35.04 -2.13 -4.98
N HIS A 108 -35.26 -2.08 -3.65
CA HIS A 108 -36.11 -3.01 -2.88
C HIS A 108 -35.85 -4.51 -3.14
N LYS A 109 -34.73 -4.84 -3.79
CA LYS A 109 -34.33 -6.20 -4.13
C LYS A 109 -33.51 -6.81 -2.99
N PRO A 110 -33.59 -8.14 -2.78
CA PRO A 110 -32.74 -8.82 -1.81
C PRO A 110 -31.26 -8.61 -2.17
N VAL A 111 -30.39 -8.53 -1.16
CA VAL A 111 -28.95 -8.23 -1.28
C VAL A 111 -28.22 -9.16 -2.28
N LEU A 112 -28.73 -10.37 -2.46
CA LEU A 112 -28.21 -11.40 -3.38
C LEU A 112 -28.47 -11.11 -4.87
N GLU A 113 -29.39 -10.20 -5.21
CA GLU A 113 -29.70 -9.81 -6.59
C GLU A 113 -28.98 -8.52 -7.04
N LEU A 114 -28.14 -7.91 -6.18
CA LEU A 114 -27.35 -6.76 -6.60
C LEU A 114 -26.26 -7.15 -7.60
N SER A 115 -25.90 -6.19 -8.47
CA SER A 115 -24.83 -6.35 -9.44
C SER A 115 -23.55 -6.84 -8.75
N TYR A 116 -23.05 -7.99 -9.21
CA TYR A 116 -21.81 -8.61 -8.76
C TYR A 116 -20.61 -7.63 -8.82
N GLU A 117 -20.65 -6.66 -9.73
CA GLU A 117 -19.64 -5.61 -9.88
C GLU A 117 -19.43 -4.78 -8.60
N LEU A 118 -20.51 -4.43 -7.88
CA LEU A 118 -20.43 -3.66 -6.64
C LEU A 118 -19.69 -4.43 -5.55
N PHE A 119 -19.93 -5.75 -5.46
CA PHE A 119 -19.26 -6.61 -4.50
C PHE A 119 -17.77 -6.79 -4.84
N ILE A 120 -17.43 -7.00 -6.11
CA ILE A 120 -16.02 -7.11 -6.53
C ILE A 120 -15.25 -5.83 -6.19
N ASN A 121 -15.82 -4.66 -6.49
CA ASN A 121 -15.19 -3.37 -6.24
C ASN A 121 -14.91 -3.20 -4.73
N LEU A 122 -15.92 -3.45 -3.90
CA LEU A 122 -15.80 -3.33 -2.45
C LEU A 122 -14.77 -4.31 -1.86
N ILE A 123 -14.79 -5.57 -2.31
CA ILE A 123 -13.78 -6.58 -1.91
C ILE A 123 -12.39 -6.13 -2.34
N GLY A 124 -12.22 -5.64 -3.57
CA GLY A 124 -10.91 -5.20 -4.05
C GLY A 124 -10.35 -4.00 -3.29
N ILE A 125 -11.18 -3.04 -2.88
CA ILE A 125 -10.77 -1.93 -2.00
C ILE A 125 -10.34 -2.46 -0.63
N ILE A 126 -11.08 -3.40 -0.04
CA ILE A 126 -10.71 -4.04 1.23
C ILE A 126 -9.36 -4.76 1.11
N VAL A 127 -9.15 -5.53 0.05
CA VAL A 127 -7.88 -6.22 -0.21
C VAL A 127 -6.74 -5.20 -0.34
N THR A 128 -6.97 -4.12 -1.08
CA THR A 128 -6.00 -3.01 -1.24
C THR A 128 -5.64 -2.39 0.12
N LEU A 129 -6.63 -2.16 0.99
CA LEU A 129 -6.43 -1.68 2.36
C LEU A 129 -5.59 -2.64 3.19
N VAL A 130 -5.93 -3.93 3.18
CA VAL A 130 -5.19 -4.97 3.92
C VAL A 130 -3.74 -5.01 3.48
N PHE A 131 -3.48 -4.99 2.17
CA PHE A 131 -2.12 -4.95 1.64
C PHE A 131 -1.39 -3.67 2.05
N GLN A 132 -2.07 -2.53 2.03
CA GLN A 132 -1.49 -1.26 2.46
C GLN A 132 -1.06 -1.29 3.94
N PHE A 133 -1.86 -1.90 4.83
CA PHE A 133 -1.48 -2.16 6.22
C PHE A 133 -0.27 -3.09 6.35
N ILE A 134 -0.22 -4.16 5.55
CA ILE A 134 0.93 -5.08 5.57
C ILE A 134 2.20 -4.38 5.07
N ILE A 135 2.09 -3.52 4.06
CA ILE A 135 3.21 -2.71 3.58
C ILE A 135 3.67 -1.74 4.68
N LEU A 136 2.74 -1.08 5.38
CA LEU A 136 3.07 -0.19 6.49
C LEU A 136 3.81 -0.93 7.62
N TYR A 137 3.31 -2.11 8.00
CA TYR A 137 3.94 -2.96 9.00
C TYR A 137 5.33 -3.45 8.56
N GLY A 138 5.47 -3.90 7.31
CA GLY A 138 6.75 -4.36 6.78
C GLY A 138 7.81 -3.26 6.74
N LEU A 139 7.42 -2.03 6.39
CA LEU A 139 8.27 -0.86 6.54
C LEU A 139 8.68 -0.68 8.00
N TYR A 140 7.73 -0.61 8.93
CA TYR A 140 8.04 -0.44 10.35
C TYR A 140 9.04 -1.50 10.87
N SER A 141 8.81 -2.77 10.53
CA SER A 141 9.70 -3.89 10.86
C SER A 141 11.10 -3.68 10.28
N LEU A 142 11.20 -3.22 9.03
CA LEU A 142 12.49 -3.01 8.35
C LEU A 142 13.30 -1.93 9.04
N ARG A 143 12.64 -0.83 9.42
CA ARG A 143 13.27 0.26 10.17
C ARG A 143 13.83 -0.23 11.51
N ASN A 144 13.07 -1.07 12.21
CA ASN A 144 13.51 -1.61 13.49
C ASN A 144 14.70 -2.56 13.33
N GLU A 145 14.67 -3.46 12.34
CA GLU A 145 15.80 -4.35 12.04
C GLU A 145 17.08 -3.57 11.66
N LEU A 146 16.94 -2.52 10.86
CA LEU A 146 18.07 -1.66 10.48
C LEU A 146 18.66 -0.92 11.70
N TYR A 147 17.82 -0.44 12.61
CA TYR A 147 18.27 0.21 13.84
C TYR A 147 19.04 -0.77 14.74
N LEU A 148 18.51 -1.98 14.94
CA LEU A 148 19.16 -3.01 15.74
C LEU A 148 20.51 -3.45 15.13
N ASN A 149 20.57 -3.63 13.81
CA ASN A 149 21.80 -4.01 13.12
C ASN A 149 22.86 -2.90 13.18
N PHE A 150 22.45 -1.62 13.10
CA PHE A 150 23.36 -0.49 13.26
C PHE A 150 23.95 -0.45 14.67
N MET A 151 23.11 -0.55 15.70
CA MET A 151 23.57 -0.58 17.09
C MET A 151 24.52 -1.75 17.36
N LYS A 152 24.18 -2.96 16.88
CA LYS A 152 25.03 -4.14 17.04
C LYS A 152 26.41 -3.96 16.40
N LYS A 153 26.48 -3.41 15.19
CA LYS A 153 27.77 -3.14 14.52
C LYS A 153 28.62 -2.15 15.29
N GLN A 154 28.02 -1.09 15.85
CA GLN A 154 28.75 -0.11 16.66
C GLN A 154 29.43 -0.75 17.88
N PHE A 155 28.74 -1.67 18.58
CA PHE A 155 29.31 -2.40 19.72
C PHE A 155 30.43 -3.38 19.34
N GLU A 156 30.41 -3.98 18.15
CA GLU A 156 31.49 -4.85 17.67
C GLU A 156 32.79 -4.05 17.45
N PHE A 157 32.71 -2.85 16.88
CA PHE A 157 33.89 -1.97 16.73
C PHE A 157 34.49 -1.52 18.07
N GLU A 158 33.67 -1.28 19.09
CA GLU A 158 34.16 -0.88 20.43
C GLU A 158 34.84 -2.04 21.15
N LYS A 159 34.45 -3.30 20.88
CA LYS A 159 35.11 -4.49 21.44
C LYS A 159 36.45 -4.81 20.81
N ASP A 160 36.63 -4.52 19.53
CA ASP A 160 37.90 -4.76 18.82
C ASP A 160 38.97 -3.67 19.12
N GLN A 161 38.60 -2.62 19.87
CA GLN A 161 39.50 -1.53 20.29
C GLN A 161 39.90 -1.58 21.77
N ALA A 162 39.44 -2.59 22.51
CA ALA A 162 39.75 -2.83 23.93
C ALA A 162 40.65 -4.07 24.09
#